data_AF-A0A099WAM8-F1
#
_entry.id   AF-A0A099WAM8-F1
#
_cell.length_a   1.000
_cell.length_b   1.000
_cell.length_c   1.000
_cell.angle_alpha   90.00
_cell.angle_beta   90.00
_cell.angle_gamma   90.00
#
_symmetry.space_group_name_H-M   'P 1'
#
loop_
_entity.id
_entity.type
_entity.pdbx_description
1 polymer ?
#
loop_
_entity_poly.entity_id
_entity_poly.type
_entity_poly.pdbx_seq_one_letter_code
_entity_poly.pdbx_strand_id
1 'polypeptide(L)'
;MIRYDKILVSIYSLELHSYGNQGDILFLPQKGDSAKKLFKPRRGTSYFVALSDGRKPSAIGVIKTIKGGIKAENLARLDCMTRNKKTAIPDNLEMYEKFLERINKFPENQPMALYWQERFGSKEKTLVVNKAIVRGYDNLNLEEIFQFDSRRASKEGKAQ
;
A
#
# COMPACT_ATOMS: atom_id res chain seq x y z
N MET A 1 -6.54 -2.89 22.36
CA MET A 1 -6.35 -2.28 21.02
C MET A 1 -5.07 -2.84 20.42
N ILE A 2 -5.17 -3.57 19.32
CA ILE A 2 -4.07 -4.35 18.74
C ILE A 2 -3.04 -3.41 18.11
N ARG A 3 -1.75 -3.72 18.29
CA ARG A 3 -0.64 -3.09 17.57
C ARG A 3 -0.07 -4.08 16.56
N TYR A 4 0.19 -3.60 15.37
CA TYR A 4 0.71 -4.36 14.24
C TYR A 4 2.14 -3.89 13.94
N ASP A 5 3.07 -4.82 13.79
CA ASP A 5 4.50 -4.51 13.61
C ASP A 5 4.91 -4.37 12.15
N LYS A 6 4.05 -4.76 11.21
CA LYS A 6 4.28 -4.63 9.77
C LYS A 6 3.30 -3.69 9.10
N ILE A 7 3.79 -3.02 8.07
CA ILE A 7 3.00 -2.16 7.19
C ILE A 7 3.38 -2.42 5.73
N LEU A 8 2.48 -2.03 4.81
CA LEU A 8 2.76 -2.04 3.39
C LEU A 8 3.26 -0.66 2.97
N VAL A 9 4.38 -0.62 2.24
CA VAL A 9 4.98 0.63 1.76
C VAL A 9 5.24 0.61 0.26
N SER A 10 5.35 1.81 -0.33
CA SER A 10 5.71 2.01 -1.73
C SER A 10 7.21 1.84 -1.97
N ILE A 11 7.57 1.53 -3.21
CA ILE A 11 8.93 1.18 -3.65
C ILE A 11 9.47 2.09 -4.75
N TYR A 12 8.72 3.11 -5.17
CA TYR A 12 8.98 3.95 -6.35
C TYR A 12 9.72 3.25 -7.51
N SER A 13 8.98 2.70 -8.47
CA SER A 13 9.54 2.16 -9.72
C SER A 13 8.53 2.34 -10.85
N LEU A 14 8.97 3.01 -11.92
CA LEU A 14 8.14 3.26 -13.09
C LEU A 14 7.84 1.95 -13.84
N GLU A 15 8.83 1.06 -13.88
CA GLU A 15 8.77 -0.26 -14.51
C GLU A 15 7.74 -1.17 -13.83
N LEU A 16 7.63 -1.06 -12.50
CA LEU A 16 6.65 -1.81 -11.71
C LEU A 16 5.33 -1.06 -11.50
N HIS A 17 5.13 0.08 -12.17
CA HIS A 17 3.95 0.93 -12.02
C HIS A 17 3.68 1.34 -10.56
N SER A 18 4.73 1.67 -9.82
CA SER A 18 4.70 2.14 -8.43
C SER A 18 5.20 3.58 -8.35
N TYR A 19 4.31 4.54 -8.12
CA TYR A 19 4.62 5.97 -8.27
C TYR A 19 4.69 6.73 -6.93
N GLY A 20 4.24 6.12 -5.82
CA GLY A 20 4.43 6.68 -4.48
C GLY A 20 5.90 6.68 -4.08
N ASN A 21 6.32 7.64 -3.24
CA ASN A 21 7.73 7.73 -2.83
C ASN A 21 8.11 6.48 -2.04
N GLN A 22 9.37 6.06 -2.16
CA GLN A 22 9.86 4.88 -1.45
C GLN A 22 9.65 5.04 0.07
N GLY A 23 8.98 4.07 0.69
CA GLY A 23 8.65 4.09 2.12
C GLY A 23 7.29 4.70 2.48
N ASP A 24 6.60 5.35 1.54
CA ASP A 24 5.25 5.85 1.80
C ASP A 24 4.29 4.71 2.13
N ILE A 25 3.48 4.86 3.18
CA ILE A 25 2.48 3.87 3.59
C ILE A 25 1.45 3.71 2.47
N LEU A 26 1.18 2.48 2.06
CA LEU A 26 0.19 2.14 1.05
C LEU A 26 -1.11 1.66 1.67
N PHE A 27 -2.22 2.06 1.06
CA PHE A 27 -3.56 1.61 1.45
C PHE A 27 -4.47 1.34 0.25
N LEU A 28 -5.68 0.85 0.53
CA LEU A 28 -6.70 0.58 -0.47
C LEU A 28 -7.19 1.89 -1.12
N PRO A 29 -7.41 1.91 -2.44
CA PRO A 29 -8.02 3.05 -3.11
C PRO A 29 -9.49 3.17 -2.69
N GLN A 30 -9.98 4.40 -2.57
CA GLN A 30 -11.40 4.71 -2.35
C GLN A 30 -11.92 5.64 -3.46
N LYS A 31 -13.19 6.05 -3.35
CA LYS A 31 -13.81 6.99 -4.29
C LYS A 31 -12.98 8.28 -4.40
N GLY A 32 -12.63 8.65 -5.63
CA GLY A 32 -11.81 9.82 -5.94
C GLY A 32 -10.34 9.49 -6.23
N ASP A 33 -9.85 8.34 -5.76
CA ASP A 33 -8.51 7.87 -6.12
C ASP A 33 -8.50 7.37 -7.58
N SER A 34 -7.41 7.63 -8.30
CA SER A 34 -7.27 7.21 -9.69
C SER A 34 -5.83 6.88 -10.08
N ALA A 35 -5.63 5.74 -10.74
CA ALA A 35 -4.41 5.45 -11.48
C ALA A 35 -4.42 5.96 -12.93
N LYS A 36 -5.54 6.56 -13.38
CA LYS A 36 -5.67 7.10 -14.74
C LYS A 36 -4.53 8.07 -15.01
N LYS A 37 -4.02 8.04 -16.25
CA LYS A 37 -2.84 8.79 -16.75
C LYS A 37 -1.48 8.26 -16.30
N LEU A 38 -1.39 7.44 -15.25
CA LEU A 38 -0.13 6.81 -14.83
C LEU A 38 -0.01 5.40 -15.36
N PHE A 39 -1.03 4.56 -15.13
CA PHE A 39 -1.07 3.20 -15.67
C PHE A 39 -2.49 2.62 -15.63
N LYS A 40 -2.69 1.51 -16.33
CA LYS A 40 -3.92 0.72 -16.26
C LYS A 40 -3.61 -0.61 -15.55
N PRO A 41 -4.26 -0.92 -14.42
CA PRO A 41 -4.11 -2.23 -13.78
C PRO A 41 -4.41 -3.37 -14.76
N ARG A 42 -3.67 -4.47 -14.62
CA ARG A 42 -3.91 -5.70 -15.41
C ARG A 42 -5.30 -6.27 -15.08
N ARG A 43 -5.83 -7.12 -15.96
CA ARG A 43 -7.14 -7.75 -15.74
C ARG A 43 -7.16 -8.50 -14.40
N GLY A 44 -8.16 -8.21 -13.58
CA GLY A 44 -8.33 -8.84 -12.26
C GLY A 44 -7.49 -8.23 -11.14
N THR A 45 -6.63 -7.25 -11.43
CA THR A 45 -5.85 -6.53 -10.40
C THR A 45 -6.37 -5.11 -10.18
N SER A 46 -5.92 -4.48 -9.10
CA SER A 46 -6.12 -3.07 -8.79
C SER A 46 -4.77 -2.42 -8.46
N TYR A 47 -4.79 -1.29 -7.76
CA TYR A 47 -3.62 -0.53 -7.32
C TYR A 47 -3.84 -0.02 -5.90
N PHE A 48 -2.76 0.09 -5.12
CA PHE A 48 -2.75 0.82 -3.85
C PHE A 48 -2.59 2.31 -4.08
N VAL A 49 -2.80 3.10 -3.03
CA VAL A 49 -2.48 4.53 -3.02
C VAL A 49 -1.55 4.83 -1.85
N ALA A 50 -0.55 5.68 -2.08
CA ALA A 50 0.30 6.22 -1.04
C ALA A 50 -0.50 7.15 -0.12
N LEU A 51 -0.37 7.00 1.18
CA LEU A 51 -0.94 7.91 2.17
C LEU A 51 0.02 9.08 2.42
N SER A 52 0.38 9.76 1.34
CA SER A 52 1.26 10.93 1.28
C SER A 52 0.73 11.94 0.24
N ASP A 53 1.38 13.11 0.13
CA ASP A 53 0.93 14.20 -0.72
C ASP A 53 0.73 13.76 -2.18
N GLY A 54 -0.51 13.87 -2.64
CA GLY A 54 -0.93 13.52 -4.00
C GLY A 54 -1.42 12.08 -4.17
N ARG A 55 -1.44 11.26 -3.12
CA ARG A 55 -2.03 9.91 -3.09
C ARG A 55 -1.67 9.03 -4.29
N LYS A 56 -0.40 9.09 -4.67
CA LYS A 56 0.07 8.46 -5.92
C LYS A 56 -0.22 6.95 -5.92
N PRO A 57 -0.63 6.38 -7.07
CA PRO A 57 -0.99 4.98 -7.18
C PRO A 57 0.26 4.10 -7.23
N SER A 58 0.13 2.88 -6.70
CA SER A 58 1.17 1.84 -6.79
C SER A 58 0.58 0.47 -7.08
N ALA A 59 1.03 -0.18 -8.15
CA ALA A 59 0.58 -1.54 -8.50
C ALA A 59 1.10 -2.59 -7.51
N ILE A 60 2.31 -2.36 -6.99
CA ILE A 60 3.00 -3.23 -6.03
C ILE A 60 3.41 -2.41 -4.80
N GLY A 61 3.20 -2.99 -3.63
CA GLY A 61 3.79 -2.55 -2.37
C GLY A 61 4.68 -3.63 -1.78
N VAL A 62 5.52 -3.28 -0.81
CA VAL A 62 6.37 -4.23 -0.09
C VAL A 62 6.11 -4.13 1.39
N ILE A 63 6.14 -5.27 2.07
CA ILE A 63 5.95 -5.34 3.52
C ILE A 63 7.23 -4.94 4.24
N LYS A 64 7.12 -4.06 5.22
CA LYS A 64 8.22 -3.62 6.07
C LYS A 64 7.84 -3.68 7.54
N THR A 65 8.80 -4.06 8.37
CA THR A 65 8.67 -4.00 9.83
C THR A 65 8.88 -2.56 10.29
N ILE A 66 8.03 -2.08 11.19
CA ILE A 66 8.08 -0.72 11.74
C ILE A 66 8.28 -0.76 13.26
N LYS A 67 9.28 -0.01 13.73
CA LYS A 67 9.57 0.09 15.17
C LYS A 67 8.41 0.77 15.90
N GLY A 68 7.93 0.14 16.97
CA GLY A 68 6.81 0.63 17.78
C GLY A 68 5.42 0.25 17.25
N GLY A 69 5.35 -0.30 16.03
CA GLY A 69 4.10 -0.75 15.41
C GLY A 69 3.08 0.36 15.14
N ILE A 70 1.98 0.00 14.50
CA ILE A 70 0.86 0.87 14.15
C ILE A 70 -0.46 0.28 14.66
N LYS A 71 -1.40 1.16 15.03
CA LYS A 71 -2.78 0.79 15.32
C LYS A 71 -3.66 1.10 14.11
N ALA A 72 -4.77 0.40 13.94
CA ALA A 72 -5.76 0.71 12.91
C ALA A 72 -6.22 2.18 12.94
N GLU A 73 -6.42 2.73 14.14
CA GLU A 73 -6.75 4.15 14.33
C GLU A 73 -5.68 5.09 13.75
N ASN A 74 -4.39 4.77 13.93
CA ASN A 74 -3.31 5.61 13.40
C ASN A 74 -3.33 5.62 11.86
N LEU A 75 -3.57 4.45 11.25
CA LEU A 75 -3.68 4.32 9.80
C LEU A 75 -4.91 5.07 9.27
N ALA A 76 -6.04 4.96 9.97
CA ALA A 76 -7.28 5.67 9.62
C ALA A 76 -7.13 7.19 9.69
N ARG A 77 -6.48 7.70 10.74
CA ARG A 77 -6.14 9.12 10.86
C ARG A 77 -5.28 9.58 9.68
N LEU A 78 -4.26 8.80 9.30
CA LEU A 78 -3.40 9.13 8.17
C LEU A 78 -4.16 9.16 6.82
N ASP A 79 -5.04 8.20 6.57
CA ASP A 79 -5.89 8.21 5.36
C ASP A 79 -6.84 9.41 5.34
N CYS A 80 -7.43 9.78 6.48
CA CYS A 80 -8.29 10.97 6.56
C CYS A 80 -7.51 12.28 6.30
N MET A 81 -6.33 12.41 6.90
CA MET A 81 -5.48 13.61 6.78
C MET A 81 -5.09 13.86 5.32
N THR A 82 -4.65 12.82 4.60
CA THR A 82 -4.24 12.92 3.19
C THR A 82 -5.41 13.19 2.23
N ARG A 83 -6.65 13.11 2.73
CA ARG A 83 -7.87 13.48 2.00
C ARG A 83 -8.40 14.87 2.39
N ASN A 84 -7.65 15.66 3.16
CA ASN A 84 -8.06 16.94 3.73
C ASN A 84 -9.38 16.86 4.54
N LYS A 85 -9.71 15.68 5.07
CA LYS A 85 -10.86 15.52 5.97
C LYS A 85 -10.41 15.90 7.37
N LYS A 86 -10.63 17.16 7.73
CA LYS A 86 -10.36 17.68 9.08
C LYS A 86 -11.18 16.84 10.08
N THR A 87 -10.50 15.99 10.83
CA THR A 87 -10.87 15.48 12.17
C THR A 87 -11.90 14.35 12.36
N ALA A 88 -12.51 13.76 11.33
CA ALA A 88 -13.35 12.56 11.56
C ALA A 88 -12.53 11.26 11.40
N ILE A 89 -12.29 10.54 12.51
CA ILE A 89 -11.89 9.13 12.42
C ILE A 89 -13.09 8.39 11.81
N PRO A 90 -12.91 7.54 10.78
CA PRO A 90 -14.02 6.79 10.21
C PRO A 90 -14.66 5.88 11.25
N ASP A 91 -16.00 5.84 11.29
CA ASP A 91 -16.74 4.89 12.14
C ASP A 91 -16.38 3.43 11.83
N ASN A 92 -15.94 3.16 10.59
CA ASN A 92 -15.51 1.84 10.14
C ASN A 92 -13.99 1.65 10.31
N LEU A 93 -13.56 1.43 11.56
CA LEU A 93 -12.18 1.01 11.87
C LEU A 93 -11.88 -0.43 11.42
N GLU A 94 -12.91 -1.26 11.27
CA GLU A 94 -12.80 -2.68 10.92
C GLU A 94 -12.05 -2.90 9.58
N MET A 95 -12.25 -2.01 8.60
CA MET A 95 -11.50 -2.05 7.33
C MET A 95 -9.98 -1.93 7.54
N TYR A 96 -9.56 -1.02 8.41
CA TYR A 96 -8.14 -0.78 8.71
C TYR A 96 -7.55 -1.93 9.54
N GLU A 97 -8.32 -2.47 10.48
CA GLU A 97 -7.93 -3.66 11.25
C GLU A 97 -7.73 -4.87 10.35
N LYS A 98 -8.73 -5.22 9.52
CA LYS A 98 -8.63 -6.34 8.58
C LYS A 98 -7.46 -6.19 7.61
N PHE A 99 -7.21 -4.96 7.15
CA PHE A 99 -6.04 -4.68 6.30
C PHE A 99 -4.74 -4.97 7.06
N LEU A 100 -4.55 -4.42 8.25
CA LEU A 100 -3.34 -4.61 9.03
C LEU A 100 -3.14 -6.07 9.45
N GLU A 101 -4.20 -6.77 9.87
CA GLU A 101 -4.17 -8.21 10.13
C GLU A 101 -3.71 -9.01 8.91
N ARG A 102 -4.20 -8.64 7.72
CA ARG A 102 -3.79 -9.29 6.48
C ARG A 102 -2.31 -9.05 6.20
N ILE A 103 -1.83 -7.81 6.32
CA ILE A 103 -0.43 -7.46 6.09
C ILE A 103 0.50 -8.21 7.06
N ASN A 104 0.12 -8.31 8.33
CA ASN A 104 1.01 -8.84 9.36
C ASN A 104 1.23 -10.36 9.27
N LYS A 105 0.38 -11.08 8.51
CA LYS A 105 0.52 -12.51 8.21
C LYS A 105 1.64 -12.84 7.23
N PHE A 106 2.13 -11.86 6.48
CA PHE A 106 3.17 -12.08 5.46
C PHE A 106 4.56 -11.68 6.00
N PRO A 107 5.64 -12.23 5.41
CA PRO A 107 7.00 -11.90 5.83
C PRO A 107 7.41 -10.50 5.37
N GLU A 108 8.43 -9.94 6.04
CA GLU A 108 9.09 -8.71 5.60
C GLU A 108 9.71 -8.87 4.20
N ASN A 109 9.81 -7.77 3.46
CA ASN A 109 10.28 -7.69 2.08
C ASN A 109 9.42 -8.44 1.05
N GLN A 110 8.27 -9.01 1.46
CA GLN A 110 7.34 -9.65 0.54
C GLN A 110 6.63 -8.59 -0.34
N PRO A 111 6.76 -8.65 -1.67
CA PRO A 111 5.95 -7.83 -2.56
C PRO A 111 4.49 -8.29 -2.57
N MET A 112 3.58 -7.33 -2.54
CA MET A 112 2.14 -7.50 -2.45
C MET A 112 1.43 -6.71 -3.55
N ALA A 113 0.30 -7.23 -4.02
CA ALA A 113 -0.57 -6.59 -5.01
C ALA A 113 -2.04 -6.72 -4.57
N LEU A 114 -2.89 -5.88 -5.18
CA LEU A 114 -4.34 -5.94 -4.99
C LEU A 114 -5.02 -6.71 -6.12
N TYR A 115 -5.88 -7.64 -5.72
CA TYR A 115 -6.68 -8.45 -6.62
C TYR A 115 -8.16 -8.28 -6.31
N TRP A 116 -8.98 -8.23 -7.35
CA TRP A 116 -10.43 -8.30 -7.21
C TRP A 116 -10.83 -9.76 -7.04
N GLN A 117 -11.39 -10.09 -5.88
CA GLN A 117 -11.92 -11.42 -5.60
C GLN A 117 -13.44 -11.37 -5.61
N GLU A 118 -14.06 -12.29 -6.34
CA GLU A 118 -15.51 -12.48 -6.33
C GLU A 118 -15.93 -13.14 -5.03
N ARG A 119 -16.94 -12.58 -4.38
CA ARG A 119 -17.53 -13.20 -3.19
C ARG A 119 -18.39 -14.37 -3.63
N PHE A 120 -18.15 -15.55 -3.06
CA PHE A 120 -18.91 -16.75 -3.40
C PHE A 120 -20.43 -16.51 -3.21
N GLY A 121 -21.21 -16.73 -4.28
CA GLY A 121 -22.66 -16.51 -4.27
C GLY A 121 -23.13 -15.06 -4.46
N SER A 122 -22.25 -14.10 -4.77
CA SER A 122 -22.61 -12.70 -5.04
C SER A 122 -21.86 -12.13 -6.24
N LYS A 123 -22.45 -11.12 -6.91
CA LYS A 123 -21.76 -10.34 -7.96
C LYS A 123 -20.79 -9.29 -7.38
N GLU A 124 -20.75 -9.15 -6.05
CA GLU A 124 -19.84 -8.24 -5.36
C GLU A 124 -18.38 -8.70 -5.46
N LYS A 125 -17.50 -7.73 -5.67
CA LYS A 125 -16.04 -7.93 -5.69
C LYS A 125 -15.41 -7.18 -4.53
N THR A 126 -14.50 -7.84 -3.84
CA THR A 126 -13.70 -7.22 -2.77
C THR A 126 -12.24 -7.14 -3.19
N LEU A 127 -11.55 -6.13 -2.69
CA LEU A 127 -10.10 -6.02 -2.87
C LEU A 127 -9.40 -6.86 -1.82
N VAL A 128 -8.51 -7.74 -2.26
CA VAL A 128 -7.72 -8.60 -1.38
C VAL A 128 -6.24 -8.38 -1.65
N VAL A 129 -5.50 -8.23 -0.56
CA VAL A 129 -4.04 -8.11 -0.57
C VAL A 129 -3.42 -9.51 -0.58
N ASN A 130 -2.63 -9.79 -1.62
CA ASN A 130 -1.95 -11.07 -1.81
C ASN A 130 -0.52 -10.86 -2.31
N LYS A 131 0.31 -11.91 -2.21
CA LYS A 131 1.64 -11.94 -2.81
C LYS A 131 1.56 -11.52 -4.28
N ALA A 132 2.37 -10.54 -4.67
CA ALA A 132 2.45 -10.09 -6.05
C ALA A 132 3.08 -11.17 -6.93
N ILE A 133 2.49 -11.38 -8.11
CA ILE A 133 3.10 -12.21 -9.17
C ILE A 133 3.97 -11.29 -10.02
N VAL A 134 5.27 -11.29 -9.73
CA VAL A 134 6.28 -10.46 -10.41
C VAL A 134 7.02 -11.33 -11.43
N ARG A 135 6.40 -11.55 -12.60
CA ARG A 135 6.99 -12.31 -13.73
C ARG A 135 7.19 -11.38 -14.92
N GLY A 136 8.28 -11.58 -15.67
CA GLY A 136 8.61 -10.78 -16.85
C GLY A 136 9.31 -9.46 -16.53
N TYR A 137 10.03 -9.41 -15.41
CA TYR A 137 10.87 -8.27 -14.99
C TYR A 137 12.31 -8.74 -14.78
N ASP A 138 12.77 -9.66 -15.64
CA ASP A 138 14.03 -10.40 -15.46
C ASP A 138 15.27 -9.48 -15.57
N ASN A 139 15.08 -8.28 -16.10
CA ASN A 139 16.08 -7.23 -16.19
C ASN A 139 16.15 -6.33 -14.93
N LEU A 140 15.25 -6.49 -13.96
CA LEU A 140 15.25 -5.69 -12.73
C LEU A 140 15.90 -6.44 -11.58
N ASN A 141 16.70 -5.72 -10.78
CA ASN A 141 17.16 -6.23 -9.50
C ASN A 141 16.04 -6.14 -8.45
N LEU A 142 15.09 -7.07 -8.51
CA LEU A 142 13.92 -7.08 -7.62
C LEU A 142 14.30 -7.20 -6.15
N GLU A 143 15.43 -7.85 -5.84
CA GLU A 143 15.90 -7.98 -4.48
C GLU A 143 16.27 -6.61 -3.90
N GLU A 144 17.08 -5.84 -4.62
CA GLU A 144 17.46 -4.48 -4.22
C GLU A 144 16.24 -3.55 -4.09
N ILE A 145 15.32 -3.61 -5.05
CA ILE A 145 14.09 -2.81 -5.05
C ILE A 145 13.20 -3.14 -3.83
N PHE A 146 13.14 -4.41 -3.40
CA PHE A 146 12.27 -4.82 -2.31
C PHE A 146 12.94 -4.79 -0.94
N GLN A 147 14.26 -4.89 -0.83
CA GLN A 147 14.96 -5.00 0.46
C GLN A 147 15.37 -3.65 1.10
N PHE A 148 15.02 -2.50 0.51
CA PHE A 148 15.40 -1.19 1.04
C PHE A 148 15.01 -0.94 2.51
N ASP A 149 15.81 -0.16 3.24
CA ASP A 149 15.46 0.25 4.60
C ASP A 149 14.48 1.43 4.56
N SER A 150 13.22 1.18 4.95
CA SER A 150 12.18 2.20 5.03
C SER A 150 12.53 3.35 6.01
N ARG A 151 13.52 3.18 6.89
CA ARG A 151 14.01 4.21 7.83
C ARG A 151 14.96 5.23 7.20
N ARG A 152 15.54 4.96 6.02
CA ARG A 152 16.47 5.88 5.34
C ARG A 152 15.77 6.89 4.42
N ALA A 153 14.59 6.57 3.90
CA ALA A 153 13.88 7.41 2.93
C ALA A 153 13.42 8.78 3.47
N SER A 154 13.35 8.95 4.80
CA SER A 154 12.99 10.23 5.43
C SER A 154 14.12 11.28 5.43
N LYS A 155 15.34 10.96 4.98
CA LYS A 155 16.50 11.86 5.05
C LYS A 155 16.89 12.56 3.75
N GLU A 156 16.43 12.12 2.59
CA GLU A 156 16.90 12.67 1.30
C GLU A 156 16.02 13.76 0.69
N GLY A 157 14.90 14.13 1.34
CA GLY A 157 14.02 15.23 0.89
C GLY A 157 14.43 16.64 1.34
N LYS A 158 15.62 16.84 1.90
CA LYS A 158 16.14 18.16 2.31
C LYS A 158 17.54 18.41 1.74
N ALA A 159 17.67 18.41 0.42
CA ALA A 159 18.81 19.02 -0.25
C ALA A 159 18.43 19.36 -1.70
N GLN A 160 17.86 20.55 -1.90
CA GLN A 160 18.25 21.53 -2.92
C GLN A 160 17.39 22.79 -2.74
#